data_AF-A0A812LS19-F1
#
_entry.id   AF-A0A812LS19-F1
#
_cell.length_a   1.000
_cell.length_b   1.000
_cell.length_c   1.000
_cell.angle_alpha   90.00
_cell.angle_beta   90.00
_cell.angle_gamma   90.00
#
_symmetry.space_group_name_H-M   'P 1'
#
loop_
_entity.id
_entity.type
_entity.pdbx_description
1 polymer ?
#
loop_
_entity_poly.entity_id
_entity_poly.type
_entity_poly.pdbx_seq_one_letter_code
_entity_poly.pdbx_strand_id
1 'polypeptide(L)'
;MTTKQLDRILLPDLLKPVSKLRHGELQSFLGLDSVGAKVALRGRHEEFLFTSLHQPRAEVQSSLAELPAPTQSMMQAVAAVPAIATGIVQTAFPRIWGIVQPIVDPFSDEKEGDKETGWCKFLPRVLRVFYWSDVVTVATLAHSLYYVCDVPLRTWLLGGVLLGFPVSDLVHRMVMKDDPRFKVVRFTIKKIRGSADPENFQLDTVVLYNRCGGAIHRSLVDERREGNYWFVEIRDGAELVTGYQMVTHRIEGPECDPASWIVEGSVDGVTWHMIDECKGESLPRQRETASQQFDDLMHMPDAQAAFRQGFLAEVAACAGSFAWLILGTSWVSAGTEACVDSAPYLWYWCYFLVVVLWSFLGTVTIGLITCAVAMILVGGKTT
;
A
#
# COMPACT_ATOMS: atom_id res chain seq x y z
N MET A 1 -12.07 31.60 0.60
CA MET A 1 -10.87 31.31 -0.20
C MET A 1 -10.89 29.81 -0.48
N THR A 2 -11.13 29.42 -1.73
CA THR A 2 -11.41 28.03 -2.11
C THR A 2 -10.12 27.25 -2.38
N THR A 3 -10.12 25.96 -2.04
CA THR A 3 -9.01 25.00 -2.16
C THR A 3 -8.34 24.95 -3.54
N LYS A 4 -9.02 25.39 -4.61
CA LYS A 4 -8.46 25.49 -5.97
C LYS A 4 -7.39 26.58 -6.17
N GLN A 5 -7.25 27.53 -5.26
CA GLN A 5 -6.22 28.58 -5.39
C GLN A 5 -4.88 28.26 -4.73
N LEU A 6 -4.81 27.28 -3.81
CA LEU A 6 -3.54 26.93 -3.15
C LEU A 6 -2.62 26.08 -4.06
N ASP A 7 -3.18 25.27 -4.95
CA ASP A 7 -2.40 24.41 -5.86
C ASP A 7 -1.62 25.17 -6.95
N ARG A 8 -1.98 26.44 -7.23
CA ARG A 8 -1.32 27.24 -8.27
C ARG A 8 -0.07 27.98 -7.81
N ILE A 9 0.18 28.09 -6.50
CA ILE A 9 1.20 29.00 -5.97
C ILE A 9 2.44 28.26 -5.44
N LEU A 10 2.37 26.95 -5.17
CA LEU A 10 3.45 26.23 -4.47
C LEU A 10 4.20 25.16 -5.28
N LEU A 11 3.85 24.86 -6.54
CA LEU A 11 4.39 23.68 -7.23
C LEU A 11 4.92 23.79 -8.69
N PRO A 12 5.52 24.90 -9.20
CA PRO A 12 6.16 24.84 -10.52
C PRO A 12 7.60 24.30 -10.54
N ASP A 13 8.35 24.38 -9.44
CA ASP A 13 9.82 24.22 -9.50
C ASP A 13 10.37 22.86 -9.02
N LEU A 14 9.54 21.97 -8.47
CA LEU A 14 10.00 20.67 -7.93
C LEU A 14 9.83 19.47 -8.86
N LEU A 15 9.30 19.66 -10.07
CA LEU A 15 9.12 18.58 -11.05
C LEU A 15 9.69 18.98 -12.42
N LYS A 16 11.02 19.14 -12.49
CA LYS A 16 11.71 19.01 -13.79
C LYS A 16 11.86 17.51 -14.12
N PRO A 17 11.54 17.09 -15.35
CA PRO A 17 11.65 15.69 -15.74
C PRO A 17 13.10 15.21 -15.74
N VAL A 18 13.36 14.13 -14.99
CA VAL A 18 14.66 13.44 -14.82
C VAL A 18 15.18 12.83 -16.14
N SER A 19 14.40 12.86 -17.22
CA SER A 19 14.74 12.26 -18.51
C SER A 19 15.82 13.00 -19.32
N LYS A 20 16.49 14.01 -18.76
CA LYS A 20 17.55 14.78 -19.44
C LYS A 20 18.87 14.93 -18.69
N LEU A 21 19.10 14.18 -17.60
CA LEU A 21 20.40 14.19 -16.92
C LEU A 21 21.40 13.30 -17.66
N ARG A 22 22.45 13.93 -18.21
CA ARG A 22 23.62 13.21 -18.77
C ARG A 22 24.32 12.47 -17.65
N HIS A 23 24.83 11.27 -17.95
CA HIS A 23 25.52 10.34 -17.05
C HIS A 23 26.68 10.93 -16.21
N GLY A 24 27.13 12.17 -16.46
CA GLY A 24 28.21 12.82 -15.70
C GLY A 24 27.77 13.66 -14.48
N GLU A 25 26.51 14.11 -14.38
CA GLU A 25 26.08 15.01 -13.29
C GLU A 25 25.56 14.26 -12.05
N LEU A 26 25.28 12.96 -12.15
CA LEU A 26 24.83 12.15 -11.00
C LEU A 26 25.98 11.81 -10.03
N GLN A 27 27.24 11.89 -10.47
CA GLN A 27 28.39 11.57 -9.63
C GLN A 27 28.75 12.69 -8.64
N SER A 28 28.51 13.96 -8.98
CA SER A 28 28.77 15.08 -8.07
C SER A 28 27.72 15.25 -6.97
N PHE A 29 26.52 14.69 -7.15
CA PHE A 29 25.44 14.79 -6.16
C PHE A 29 25.54 13.74 -5.04
N LEU A 30 26.32 12.66 -5.25
CA LEU A 30 26.44 11.55 -4.31
C LEU A 30 27.74 11.55 -3.49
N GLY A 31 28.64 12.52 -3.68
CA GLY A 31 29.85 12.65 -2.86
C GLY A 31 30.74 11.41 -2.81
N LEU A 32 30.70 10.57 -3.85
CA LEU A 32 31.56 9.39 -4.00
C LEU A 32 32.78 9.78 -4.83
N ASP A 33 33.68 10.55 -4.22
CA ASP A 33 35.01 10.73 -4.78
C ASP A 33 35.82 9.44 -4.66
N SER A 34 36.46 9.13 -5.77
CA SER A 34 37.20 7.93 -6.12
C SER A 34 38.33 7.56 -5.16
N VAL A 35 38.32 6.33 -4.65
CA VAL A 35 39.54 5.57 -4.33
C VAL A 35 39.72 4.55 -5.46
N GLY A 36 40.54 4.91 -6.44
CA GLY A 36 41.01 3.99 -7.47
C GLY A 36 42.04 3.03 -6.88
N ALA A 37 41.64 1.80 -6.56
CA ALA A 37 42.55 0.73 -6.21
C ALA A 37 42.73 -0.23 -7.40
N LYS A 38 43.86 -0.07 -8.09
CA LYS A 38 44.43 -1.08 -9.01
C LYS A 38 44.79 -2.32 -8.19
N VAL A 39 44.05 -3.42 -8.38
CA VAL A 39 44.42 -4.72 -7.84
C VAL A 39 45.53 -5.32 -8.69
N ALA A 40 46.76 -5.24 -8.19
CA ALA A 40 47.88 -6.05 -8.64
C ALA A 40 48.14 -7.12 -7.57
N LEU A 41 47.82 -8.37 -7.90
CA LEU A 41 48.16 -9.53 -7.09
C LEU A 41 49.69 -9.72 -7.08
N ARG A 42 50.33 -9.42 -5.96
CA ARG A 42 51.69 -9.89 -5.67
C ARG A 42 51.83 -10.18 -4.19
N GLY A 43 51.93 -11.47 -3.86
CA GLY A 43 52.09 -11.94 -2.50
C GLY A 43 53.39 -11.46 -1.86
N ARG A 44 53.30 -11.12 -0.57
CA ARG A 44 54.42 -11.17 0.35
C ARG A 44 53.87 -11.23 1.79
N HIS A 45 54.35 -12.23 2.52
CA HIS A 45 54.31 -12.30 3.98
C HIS A 45 54.78 -10.96 4.56
N GLU A 46 54.05 -10.41 5.53
CA GLU A 46 54.64 -9.72 6.68
C GLU A 46 53.60 -9.50 7.79
N GLU A 47 54.10 -9.63 9.02
CA GLU A 47 53.42 -9.56 10.30
C GLU A 47 52.77 -8.18 10.49
N PHE A 48 51.45 -8.15 10.71
CA PHE A 48 50.76 -6.92 11.11
C PHE A 48 50.57 -6.90 12.63
N LEU A 49 51.46 -6.13 13.26
CA LEU A 49 51.34 -5.61 14.62
C LEU A 49 50.01 -4.86 14.80
N PHE A 50 49.17 -5.39 15.69
CA PHE A 50 48.04 -4.68 16.28
C PHE A 50 48.58 -3.52 17.13
N THR A 51 48.76 -2.36 16.51
CA THR A 51 49.10 -1.13 17.23
C THR A 51 47.81 -0.53 17.75
N SER A 52 47.58 -0.76 19.04
CA SER A 52 46.52 -0.22 19.87
C SER A 52 46.38 1.30 19.69
N LEU A 53 45.28 1.75 19.07
CA LEU A 53 44.80 3.13 19.19
C LEU A 53 44.05 3.26 20.52
N HIS A 54 44.80 3.21 21.62
CA HIS A 54 44.36 3.74 22.91
C HIS A 54 44.58 5.25 22.90
N GLN A 55 43.57 5.98 22.43
CA GLN A 55 43.48 7.41 22.68
C GLN A 55 43.11 7.60 24.16
N PRO A 56 43.89 8.34 24.96
CA PRO A 56 43.64 8.47 26.39
C PRO A 56 42.35 9.27 26.63
N ARG A 57 41.30 8.56 27.07
CA ARG A 57 39.98 9.07 27.44
C ARG A 57 40.00 10.08 28.61
N ALA A 58 41.16 10.31 29.22
CA ALA A 58 41.33 11.14 30.41
C ALA A 58 41.29 12.65 30.13
N GLU A 59 41.66 13.13 28.93
CA GLU A 59 41.70 14.58 28.65
C GLU A 59 40.36 15.17 28.18
N VAL A 60 39.43 14.36 27.67
CA VAL A 60 38.08 14.84 27.30
C VAL A 60 37.15 14.91 28.51
N GLN A 61 37.41 14.15 29.58
CA GLN A 61 36.60 14.19 30.80
C GLN A 61 36.86 15.42 31.67
N SER A 62 38.04 16.03 31.63
CA SER A 62 38.34 17.23 32.43
C SER A 62 37.64 18.48 31.88
N SER A 63 37.41 18.56 30.57
CA SER A 63 36.73 19.71 29.94
C SER A 63 35.19 19.66 30.04
N LEU A 64 34.61 18.51 30.38
CA LEU A 64 33.16 18.34 30.61
C LEU A 64 32.74 18.58 32.07
N ALA A 65 33.69 18.69 33.00
CA ALA A 65 33.44 18.91 34.42
C ALA A 65 33.09 20.36 34.78
N GLU A 66 33.23 21.31 33.85
CA GLU A 66 32.93 22.74 34.06
C GLU A 66 31.60 23.22 33.46
N LEU A 67 30.78 22.32 32.91
CA LEU A 67 29.43 22.71 32.48
C LEU A 67 28.59 23.08 33.71
N PRO A 68 27.99 24.28 33.76
CA PRO A 68 27.20 24.71 34.90
C PRO A 68 26.05 23.74 35.12
N ALA A 69 25.88 23.30 36.37
CA ALA A 69 24.78 22.43 36.75
C ALA A 69 23.46 22.98 36.20
N PRO A 70 22.59 22.15 35.61
CA PRO A 70 21.35 22.60 35.01
C PRO A 70 20.58 23.41 36.03
N THR A 71 20.32 24.68 35.71
CA THR A 71 19.62 25.59 36.61
C THR A 71 18.27 24.99 36.98
N GLN A 72 17.85 25.18 38.23
CA GLN A 72 16.61 24.65 38.80
C GLN A 72 15.36 24.94 37.92
N SER A 73 15.40 26.02 37.12
CA SER A 73 14.41 26.38 36.12
C SER A 73 14.31 25.41 34.93
N MET A 74 15.43 24.83 34.45
CA MET A 74 15.42 23.82 33.38
C MET A 74 14.82 22.50 33.89
N MET A 75 15.14 22.11 35.13
CA MET A 75 14.55 20.90 35.73
C MET A 75 13.04 21.06 35.98
N GLN A 76 12.58 22.25 36.36
CA GLN A 76 11.14 22.54 36.47
C GLN A 76 10.42 22.56 35.11
N ALA A 77 11.06 23.09 34.06
CA ALA A 77 10.51 23.07 32.71
C ALA A 77 10.39 21.64 32.16
N VAL A 78 11.40 20.79 32.40
CA VAL A 78 11.39 19.37 32.01
C VAL A 78 10.35 18.57 32.80
N ALA A 79 10.19 18.85 34.10
CA ALA A 79 9.16 18.22 34.93
C ALA A 79 7.71 18.55 34.51
N ALA A 80 7.49 19.66 33.80
CA ALA A 80 6.18 20.04 33.28
C ALA A 80 5.83 19.33 31.95
N VAL A 81 6.82 18.77 31.23
CA VAL A 81 6.61 18.13 29.93
C VAL A 81 5.65 16.93 29.99
N PRO A 82 5.72 16.01 30.98
CA PRO A 82 4.77 14.91 31.10
C PRO A 82 3.33 15.39 31.30
N ALA A 83 3.12 16.47 32.06
CA ALA A 83 1.81 17.06 32.29
C ALA A 83 1.25 17.76 31.04
N ILE A 84 2.11 18.42 30.25
CA ILE A 84 1.74 19.02 28.97
C ILE A 84 1.43 17.92 27.94
N ALA A 85 2.24 16.86 27.88
CA ALA A 85 2.02 15.73 26.98
C ALA A 85 0.73 14.98 27.32
N THR A 86 0.47 14.68 28.60
CA THR A 86 -0.81 14.09 29.02
C THR A 86 -1.98 15.03 28.81
N GLY A 87 -1.80 16.34 29.00
CA GLY A 87 -2.82 17.35 28.68
C GLY A 87 -3.16 17.42 27.19
N ILE A 88 -2.14 17.42 26.32
CA ILE A 88 -2.32 17.39 24.85
C ILE A 88 -2.98 16.08 24.44
N VAL A 89 -2.54 14.94 24.97
CA VAL A 89 -3.19 13.64 24.71
C VAL A 89 -4.64 13.69 25.19
N GLN A 90 -4.95 14.08 26.43
CA GLN A 90 -6.34 14.08 26.91
C GLN A 90 -7.27 15.08 26.21
N THR A 91 -6.76 16.22 25.76
CA THR A 91 -7.59 17.29 25.17
C THR A 91 -7.65 17.24 23.64
N ALA A 92 -6.53 16.93 22.98
CA ALA A 92 -6.48 16.83 21.53
C ALA A 92 -6.96 15.45 21.05
N PHE A 93 -6.78 14.38 21.83
CA PHE A 93 -7.17 13.04 21.42
C PHE A 93 -8.67 12.91 21.11
N PRO A 94 -9.62 13.36 21.95
CA PRO A 94 -11.04 13.23 21.61
C PRO A 94 -11.43 14.01 20.35
N ARG A 95 -10.77 15.14 20.08
CA ARG A 95 -11.00 15.96 18.88
C ARG A 95 -10.39 15.36 17.64
N ILE A 96 -9.15 14.88 17.72
CA ILE A 96 -8.46 14.19 16.62
C ILE A 96 -9.19 12.86 16.35
N TRP A 97 -9.57 12.11 17.39
CA TRP A 97 -10.37 10.90 17.28
C TRP A 97 -11.73 11.16 16.63
N GLY A 98 -12.43 12.26 16.96
CA GLY A 98 -13.67 12.64 16.27
C GLY A 98 -13.50 12.96 14.78
N ILE A 99 -12.31 13.41 14.36
CA ILE A 99 -11.98 13.67 12.94
C ILE A 99 -11.51 12.39 12.23
N VAL A 100 -10.76 11.55 12.94
CA VAL A 100 -10.11 10.35 12.41
C VAL A 100 -11.07 9.16 12.40
N GLN A 101 -11.99 9.05 13.35
CA GLN A 101 -12.96 7.96 13.44
C GLN A 101 -13.74 7.74 12.12
N PRO A 102 -14.33 8.76 11.47
CA PRO A 102 -15.00 8.56 10.18
C PRO A 102 -14.04 8.24 9.02
N ILE A 103 -12.74 8.50 9.16
CA ILE A 103 -11.70 8.18 8.15
C ILE A 103 -11.14 6.76 8.36
N VAL A 104 -11.08 6.30 9.62
CA VAL A 104 -10.53 4.99 10.02
C VAL A 104 -11.61 3.91 10.10
N ASP A 105 -12.88 4.30 10.15
CA ASP A 105 -14.02 3.40 10.04
C ASP A 105 -14.81 3.60 8.73
N PRO A 106 -14.17 3.59 7.53
CA PRO A 106 -14.90 3.65 6.26
C PRO A 106 -15.71 2.37 5.98
N PHE A 107 -15.73 1.44 6.94
CA PHE A 107 -16.39 0.13 6.85
C PHE A 107 -17.47 -0.06 7.93
N SER A 108 -17.84 0.96 8.71
CA SER A 108 -18.88 0.82 9.76
C SER A 108 -20.31 0.71 9.21
N ASP A 109 -20.52 0.93 7.91
CA ASP A 109 -21.82 0.72 7.26
C ASP A 109 -22.01 -0.77 6.91
N GLU A 110 -21.98 -1.63 7.93
CA GLU A 110 -22.47 -3.01 7.80
C GLU A 110 -24.00 -2.94 7.59
N LYS A 111 -24.44 -2.87 6.32
CA LYS A 111 -25.83 -3.17 5.97
C LYS A 111 -26.10 -4.63 6.32
N GLU A 112 -27.15 -4.83 7.10
CA GLU A 112 -27.53 -6.03 7.87
C GLU A 112 -27.87 -7.30 7.05
N GLY A 113 -27.45 -7.41 5.79
CA GLY A 113 -27.93 -8.43 4.85
C GLY A 113 -27.03 -9.65 4.64
N ASP A 114 -25.72 -9.45 4.50
CA ASP A 114 -24.82 -10.52 4.08
C ASP A 114 -23.89 -10.96 5.22
N LYS A 115 -24.09 -12.20 5.68
CA LYS A 115 -23.20 -12.86 6.64
C LYS A 115 -21.90 -13.21 5.92
N GLU A 116 -21.06 -12.22 5.67
CA GLU A 116 -19.69 -12.45 5.22
C GLU A 116 -18.91 -13.17 6.33
N THR A 117 -18.86 -14.50 6.26
CA THR A 117 -18.02 -15.32 7.12
C THR A 117 -16.65 -15.42 6.47
N GLY A 118 -15.71 -14.57 6.88
CA GLY A 118 -14.37 -14.58 6.31
C GLY A 118 -13.35 -13.81 7.12
N TRP A 119 -12.07 -14.08 6.83
CA TRP A 119 -10.91 -13.37 7.37
C TRP A 119 -10.99 -11.84 7.18
N CYS A 120 -11.79 -11.36 6.22
CA CYS A 120 -12.01 -9.95 5.96
C CYS A 120 -12.53 -9.16 7.17
N LYS A 121 -13.31 -9.77 8.09
CA LYS A 121 -13.75 -9.07 9.33
C LYS A 121 -12.62 -8.85 10.34
N PHE A 122 -11.57 -9.65 10.27
CA PHE A 122 -10.42 -9.53 11.15
C PHE A 122 -9.49 -8.39 10.70
N LEU A 123 -9.42 -8.14 9.39
CA LEU A 123 -8.48 -7.19 8.79
C LEU A 123 -8.64 -5.75 9.35
N PRO A 124 -9.84 -5.15 9.46
CA PRO A 124 -10.00 -3.82 10.05
C PRO A 124 -9.58 -3.74 11.53
N ARG A 125 -9.72 -4.83 12.28
CA ARG A 125 -9.32 -4.89 13.70
C ARG A 125 -7.79 -4.90 13.82
N VAL A 126 -7.12 -5.65 12.95
CA VAL A 126 -5.67 -5.70 12.88
C VAL A 126 -5.09 -4.36 12.43
N LEU A 127 -5.66 -3.73 11.41
CA LEU A 127 -5.23 -2.40 10.93
C LEU A 127 -5.34 -1.34 12.03
N ARG A 128 -6.37 -1.41 12.89
CA ARG A 128 -6.46 -0.53 14.07
C ARG A 128 -5.29 -0.72 15.04
N VAL A 129 -4.85 -1.95 15.28
CA VAL A 129 -3.70 -2.23 16.15
C VAL A 129 -2.42 -1.62 15.57
N PHE A 130 -2.17 -1.78 14.27
CA PHE A 130 -1.02 -1.17 13.60
C PHE A 130 -1.05 0.36 13.63
N TYR A 131 -2.21 0.96 13.36
CA TYR A 131 -2.39 2.41 13.47
C TYR A 131 -2.02 2.91 14.88
N TRP A 132 -2.50 2.24 15.93
CA TRP A 132 -2.17 2.59 17.30
C TRP A 132 -0.68 2.42 17.62
N SER A 133 -0.05 1.36 17.11
CA SER A 133 1.39 1.15 17.22
C SER A 133 2.20 2.30 16.59
N ASP A 134 1.79 2.78 15.42
CA ASP A 134 2.44 3.91 14.75
C ASP A 134 2.26 5.21 15.53
N VAL A 135 1.06 5.46 16.06
CA VAL A 135 0.79 6.64 16.92
C VAL A 135 1.68 6.62 18.16
N VAL A 136 1.80 5.48 18.85
CA VAL A 136 2.69 5.36 20.02
C VAL A 136 4.15 5.52 19.63
N THR A 137 4.56 5.04 18.45
CA THR A 137 5.91 5.20 17.92
C THR A 137 6.24 6.67 17.66
N VAL A 138 5.34 7.40 17.00
CA VAL A 138 5.49 8.84 16.75
C VAL A 138 5.52 9.63 18.05
N ALA A 139 4.66 9.30 19.02
CA ALA A 139 4.67 9.93 20.33
C ALA A 139 5.98 9.68 21.09
N THR A 140 6.50 8.44 21.03
CA THR A 140 7.79 8.07 21.62
C THR A 140 8.93 8.84 20.98
N LEU A 141 8.94 8.95 19.64
CA LEU A 141 9.90 9.77 18.90
C LEU A 141 9.85 11.23 19.34
N ALA A 142 8.67 11.84 19.37
CA ALA A 142 8.48 13.24 19.77
C ALA A 142 8.95 13.49 21.21
N HIS A 143 8.61 12.60 22.13
CA HIS A 143 9.06 12.67 23.52
C HIS A 143 10.59 12.50 23.62
N SER A 144 11.18 11.65 22.78
CA SER A 144 12.61 11.38 22.79
C SER A 144 13.48 12.54 22.30
N LEU A 145 12.91 13.53 21.59
CA LEU A 145 13.66 14.63 20.97
C LEU A 145 14.55 15.40 21.94
N TYR A 146 14.12 15.56 23.19
CA TYR A 146 14.83 16.33 24.22
C TYR A 146 15.93 15.56 24.95
N TYR A 147 16.01 14.24 24.75
CA TYR A 147 17.03 13.44 25.37
C TYR A 147 18.32 13.49 24.54
N VAL A 148 19.46 13.19 25.15
CA VAL A 148 20.75 13.09 24.43
C VAL A 148 20.92 11.68 23.81
N CYS A 149 19.98 10.76 24.06
CA CYS A 149 20.05 9.36 23.64
C CYS A 149 20.31 9.16 22.14
N ASP A 150 20.85 7.98 21.87
CA ASP A 150 21.36 7.44 20.61
C ASP A 150 20.50 7.78 19.38
N VAL A 151 21.09 8.58 18.49
CA VAL A 151 20.59 8.87 17.14
C VAL A 151 20.19 7.60 16.37
N PRO A 152 20.88 6.44 16.49
CA PRO A 152 20.49 5.20 15.82
C PRO A 152 19.08 4.71 16.16
N LEU A 153 18.68 4.71 17.44
CA LEU A 153 17.35 4.21 17.84
C LEU A 153 16.21 5.11 17.35
N ARG A 154 16.42 6.43 17.37
CA ARG A 154 15.43 7.37 16.80
C ARG A 154 15.35 7.23 15.29
N THR A 155 16.50 7.12 14.64
CA THR A 155 16.57 6.91 13.20
C THR A 155 15.81 5.64 12.83
N TRP A 156 16.02 4.56 13.59
CA TRP A 156 15.31 3.30 13.41
C TRP A 156 13.79 3.42 13.49
N LEU A 157 13.26 4.00 14.58
CA LEU A 157 11.81 4.18 14.72
C LEU A 157 11.25 5.08 13.60
N LEU A 158 11.97 6.14 13.23
CA LEU A 158 11.57 7.02 12.13
C LEU A 158 11.51 6.25 10.81
N GLY A 159 12.53 5.43 10.52
CA GLY A 159 12.53 4.57 9.35
C GLY A 159 11.40 3.54 9.38
N GLY A 160 11.05 3.00 10.55
CA GLY A 160 9.90 2.11 10.71
C GLY A 160 8.57 2.78 10.32
N VAL A 161 8.35 4.02 10.78
CA VAL A 161 7.17 4.82 10.41
C VAL A 161 7.15 5.12 8.91
N LEU A 162 8.29 5.47 8.33
CA LEU A 162 8.39 5.78 6.91
C LEU A 162 8.20 4.55 6.01
N LEU A 163 8.72 3.39 6.42
CA LEU A 163 8.62 2.12 5.69
C LEU A 163 7.26 1.42 5.87
N GLY A 164 6.42 1.90 6.79
CA GLY A 164 5.05 1.44 6.98
C GLY A 164 4.09 2.05 5.96
N PHE A 165 3.09 2.77 6.46
CA PHE A 165 2.00 3.33 5.64
C PHE A 165 2.45 4.15 4.40
N PRO A 166 3.47 5.04 4.47
CA PRO A 166 3.88 5.83 3.32
C PRO A 166 4.41 5.00 2.15
N VAL A 167 5.15 3.92 2.43
CA VAL A 167 5.63 3.03 1.37
C VAL A 167 4.47 2.23 0.77
N SER A 168 3.54 1.73 1.59
CA SER A 168 2.34 1.07 1.07
C SER A 168 1.49 1.99 0.19
N ASP A 169 1.31 3.27 0.58
CA ASP A 169 0.63 4.27 -0.27
C ASP A 169 1.42 4.56 -1.55
N LEU A 170 2.75 4.62 -1.49
CA LEU A 170 3.59 4.79 -2.67
C LEU A 170 3.42 3.63 -3.66
N VAL A 171 3.50 2.39 -3.18
CA VAL A 171 3.31 1.19 -4.02
C VAL A 171 1.89 1.17 -4.59
N HIS A 172 0.88 1.50 -3.77
CA HIS A 172 -0.50 1.63 -4.24
C HIS A 172 -0.62 2.64 -5.38
N ARG A 173 -0.03 3.84 -5.25
CA ARG A 173 -0.04 4.86 -6.29
C ARG A 173 0.71 4.42 -7.55
N MET A 174 1.79 3.65 -7.42
CA MET A 174 2.51 3.09 -8.57
C MET A 174 1.62 2.13 -9.35
N VAL A 175 0.92 1.21 -8.67
CA VAL A 175 -0.01 0.28 -9.32
C VAL A 175 -1.20 1.01 -9.94
N MET A 176 -1.81 1.92 -9.16
CA MET A 176 -3.01 2.65 -9.56
C MET A 176 -2.82 3.57 -10.78
N LYS A 177 -1.57 3.96 -11.09
CA LYS A 177 -1.26 4.87 -12.19
C LYS A 177 -1.44 4.22 -13.56
N ASP A 178 -1.16 2.93 -13.65
CA ASP A 178 -1.17 2.18 -14.91
C ASP A 178 -2.41 1.28 -15.04
N ASP A 179 -3.27 1.23 -14.02
CA ASP A 179 -4.54 0.51 -14.08
C ASP A 179 -5.50 1.18 -15.09
N PRO A 180 -5.96 0.45 -16.13
CA PRO A 180 -6.92 0.98 -17.09
C PRO A 180 -8.28 1.14 -16.40
N ARG A 181 -8.73 2.39 -16.27
CA ARG A 181 -10.04 2.70 -15.71
C ARG A 181 -10.96 3.16 -16.82
N PHE A 182 -12.23 2.79 -16.73
CA PHE A 182 -13.24 3.15 -17.71
C PHE A 182 -14.38 3.85 -17.01
N LYS A 183 -14.81 4.97 -17.58
CA LYS A 183 -16.02 5.66 -17.13
C LYS A 183 -17.23 5.15 -17.91
N VAL A 184 -17.03 4.80 -19.18
CA VAL A 184 -18.08 4.27 -20.05
C VAL A 184 -17.62 2.94 -20.61
N VAL A 185 -18.44 1.91 -20.45
CA VAL A 185 -18.26 0.61 -21.10
C VAL A 185 -19.34 0.48 -22.16
N ARG A 186 -18.99 0.00 -23.35
CA ARG A 186 -19.98 -0.34 -24.38
C ARG A 186 -19.86 -1.78 -24.80
N PHE A 187 -21.00 -2.38 -25.08
CA PHE A 187 -21.14 -3.70 -25.66
C PHE A 187 -21.63 -3.53 -27.09
N THR A 188 -20.83 -3.97 -28.05
CA THR A 188 -21.19 -3.98 -29.47
C THR A 188 -21.69 -5.37 -29.82
N ILE A 189 -23.00 -5.54 -29.99
CA ILE A 189 -23.58 -6.84 -30.34
C ILE A 189 -23.30 -7.15 -31.81
N LYS A 190 -22.67 -8.30 -32.06
CA LYS A 190 -22.29 -8.76 -33.40
C LYS A 190 -23.26 -9.81 -33.94
N LYS A 191 -23.78 -10.66 -33.06
CA LYS A 191 -24.71 -11.74 -33.43
C LYS A 191 -25.71 -11.96 -32.32
N ILE A 192 -26.95 -12.23 -32.70
CA ILE A 192 -28.01 -12.69 -31.81
C ILE A 192 -28.38 -14.14 -32.14
N ARG A 193 -29.03 -14.83 -31.20
CA ARG A 193 -29.29 -16.28 -31.32
C ARG A 193 -30.20 -16.64 -32.49
N GLY A 194 -31.28 -15.90 -32.71
CA GLY A 194 -32.35 -16.30 -33.63
C GLY A 194 -32.65 -15.36 -34.79
N SER A 195 -31.87 -14.28 -34.96
CA SER A 195 -32.05 -13.36 -36.10
C SER A 195 -30.71 -12.91 -36.69
N ALA A 196 -30.76 -12.46 -37.94
CA ALA A 196 -29.61 -11.93 -38.65
C ALA A 196 -29.29 -10.47 -38.27
N ASP A 197 -30.27 -9.75 -37.72
CA ASP A 197 -30.13 -8.31 -37.45
C ASP A 197 -29.76 -8.04 -35.98
N PRO A 198 -28.51 -7.65 -35.69
CA PRO A 198 -28.05 -7.41 -34.33
C PRO A 198 -28.70 -6.18 -33.69
N GLU A 199 -29.35 -5.29 -34.45
CA GLU A 199 -30.02 -4.11 -33.89
C GLU A 199 -31.24 -4.47 -33.04
N ASN A 200 -31.80 -5.68 -33.20
CA ASN A 200 -32.99 -6.13 -32.48
C ASN A 200 -32.70 -6.87 -31.17
N PHE A 201 -31.45 -6.85 -30.68
CA PHE A 201 -31.11 -7.51 -29.43
C PHE A 201 -31.86 -6.92 -28.22
N GLN A 202 -32.08 -7.72 -27.19
CA GLN A 202 -32.74 -7.28 -25.96
C GLN A 202 -31.96 -7.79 -24.74
N LEU A 203 -31.62 -6.88 -23.84
CA LEU A 203 -30.98 -7.16 -22.54
C LEU A 203 -31.77 -6.44 -21.45
N ASP A 204 -31.83 -7.02 -20.25
CA ASP A 204 -32.46 -6.36 -19.10
C ASP A 204 -31.48 -5.38 -18.43
N THR A 205 -30.29 -5.89 -18.12
CA THR A 205 -29.23 -5.12 -17.45
C THR A 205 -27.89 -5.81 -17.67
N VAL A 206 -26.82 -5.03 -17.51
CA VAL A 206 -25.45 -5.53 -17.41
C VAL A 206 -24.92 -5.22 -16.02
N VAL A 207 -24.48 -6.25 -15.31
CA VAL A 207 -23.80 -6.12 -14.02
C VAL A 207 -22.31 -6.07 -14.27
N LEU A 208 -21.67 -4.97 -13.92
CA LEU A 208 -20.22 -4.82 -13.96
C LEU A 208 -19.62 -5.18 -12.59
N TYR A 209 -18.41 -5.72 -12.59
CA TYR A 209 -17.67 -6.09 -11.39
C TYR A 209 -16.39 -5.29 -11.29
N ASN A 210 -16.08 -4.87 -10.07
CA ASN A 210 -14.86 -4.13 -9.75
C ASN A 210 -13.72 -5.06 -9.33
N ARG A 211 -12.54 -4.48 -9.10
CA ARG A 211 -11.33 -5.18 -8.69
C ARG A 211 -11.44 -6.07 -7.44
N CYS A 212 -12.43 -5.82 -6.58
CA CYS A 212 -12.67 -6.61 -5.38
C CYS A 212 -13.61 -7.80 -5.63
N GLY A 213 -14.05 -8.01 -6.89
CA GLY A 213 -15.11 -8.95 -7.24
C GLY A 213 -16.49 -8.48 -6.79
N GLY A 214 -16.63 -7.23 -6.33
CA GLY A 214 -17.91 -6.65 -5.96
C GLY A 214 -18.66 -6.15 -7.19
N ALA A 215 -19.96 -6.43 -7.27
CA ALA A 215 -20.81 -5.85 -8.30
C ALA A 215 -20.91 -4.33 -8.11
N ILE A 216 -20.64 -3.57 -9.17
CA ILE A 216 -20.83 -2.13 -9.20
C ILE A 216 -22.34 -1.86 -9.08
N HIS A 217 -22.72 -1.15 -8.03
CA HIS A 217 -24.13 -1.00 -7.66
C HIS A 217 -24.93 -0.33 -8.78
N ARG A 218 -26.10 -0.87 -9.13
CA ARG A 218 -26.92 -0.38 -10.26
C ARG A 218 -27.30 1.11 -10.15
N SER A 219 -27.37 1.65 -8.94
CA SER A 219 -27.64 3.10 -8.73
C SER A 219 -26.50 4.01 -9.19
N LEU A 220 -25.30 3.47 -9.34
CA LEU A 220 -24.10 4.17 -9.80
C LEU A 220 -23.89 4.05 -11.31
N VAL A 221 -24.80 3.35 -12.00
CA VAL A 221 -24.65 2.98 -13.40
C VAL A 221 -25.83 3.49 -14.21
N ASP A 222 -25.54 4.17 -15.31
CA ASP A 222 -26.53 4.56 -16.33
C ASP A 222 -26.40 3.67 -17.55
N GLU A 223 -27.46 2.94 -17.85
CA GLU A 223 -27.54 2.07 -19.02
C GLU A 223 -28.34 2.76 -20.13
N ARG A 224 -27.81 2.78 -21.35
CA ARG A 224 -28.53 3.27 -22.53
C ARG A 224 -28.25 2.39 -23.74
N ARG A 225 -29.24 2.25 -24.62
CA ARG A 225 -29.12 1.51 -25.87
C ARG A 225 -29.19 2.45 -27.06
N GLU A 226 -28.29 2.26 -28.00
CA GLU A 226 -28.24 3.01 -29.26
C GLU A 226 -27.92 2.03 -30.40
N GLY A 227 -28.92 1.64 -31.20
CA GLY A 227 -28.74 0.64 -32.26
C GLY A 227 -28.30 -0.72 -31.71
N ASN A 228 -27.15 -1.22 -32.18
CA ASN A 228 -26.51 -2.45 -31.70
C ASN A 228 -25.52 -2.25 -30.54
N TYR A 229 -25.49 -1.05 -29.95
CA TYR A 229 -24.65 -0.71 -28.81
C TYR A 229 -25.46 -0.68 -27.51
N TRP A 230 -24.89 -1.25 -26.45
CA TRP A 230 -25.34 -1.08 -25.07
C TRP A 230 -24.26 -0.35 -24.30
N PHE A 231 -24.54 0.88 -23.87
CA PHE A 231 -23.63 1.70 -23.09
C PHE A 231 -23.97 1.62 -21.61
N VAL A 232 -22.92 1.58 -20.80
CA VAL A 232 -22.94 1.50 -19.35
C VAL A 232 -22.00 2.59 -18.83
N GLU A 233 -22.54 3.69 -18.33
CA GLU A 233 -21.77 4.82 -17.77
C GLU A 233 -21.75 4.76 -16.25
N ILE A 234 -20.54 4.79 -15.67
CA ILE A 234 -20.30 4.78 -14.23
C ILE A 234 -20.28 6.23 -13.72
N ARG A 235 -21.24 6.57 -12.86
CA ARG A 235 -21.46 7.94 -12.37
C ARG A 235 -20.38 8.43 -11.40
N ASP A 236 -19.85 7.53 -10.58
CA ASP A 236 -18.92 7.88 -9.49
C ASP A 236 -17.47 8.12 -9.96
N GLY A 237 -17.22 7.94 -11.26
CA GLY A 237 -15.91 8.14 -11.88
C GLY A 237 -15.46 6.93 -12.69
N ALA A 238 -14.26 7.02 -13.23
CA ALA A 238 -13.67 5.90 -13.98
C ALA A 238 -13.25 4.79 -13.00
N GLU A 239 -13.70 3.57 -13.25
CA GLU A 239 -13.43 2.40 -12.41
C GLU A 239 -12.74 1.29 -13.21
N LEU A 240 -11.94 0.47 -12.53
CA LEU A 240 -11.35 -0.72 -13.12
C LEU A 240 -12.42 -1.83 -13.17
N VAL A 241 -12.87 -2.16 -14.38
CA VAL A 241 -13.86 -3.22 -14.62
C VAL A 241 -13.12 -4.54 -14.82
N THR A 242 -13.26 -5.47 -13.88
CA THR A 242 -12.60 -6.78 -13.93
C THR A 242 -13.50 -7.90 -14.37
N GLY A 243 -14.83 -7.71 -14.29
CA GLY A 243 -15.78 -8.68 -14.79
C GLY A 243 -17.11 -8.08 -15.25
N TYR A 244 -17.88 -8.85 -16.00
CA TYR A 244 -19.28 -8.51 -16.30
C TYR A 244 -20.18 -9.75 -16.32
N GLN A 245 -21.48 -9.51 -16.11
CA GLN A 245 -22.56 -10.45 -16.36
C GLN A 245 -23.65 -9.77 -17.18
N MET A 246 -24.21 -10.51 -18.13
CA MET A 246 -25.39 -10.08 -18.87
C MET A 246 -26.63 -10.74 -18.31
N VAL A 247 -27.69 -9.96 -18.08
CA VAL A 247 -29.00 -10.47 -17.65
C VAL A 247 -29.95 -10.47 -18.83
N THR A 248 -30.50 -11.63 -19.14
CA THR A 248 -31.43 -11.82 -20.26
C THR A 248 -32.73 -11.05 -20.04
N HIS A 249 -33.27 -10.49 -21.12
CA HIS A 249 -34.50 -9.70 -21.06
C HIS A 249 -35.68 -10.52 -20.51
N ARG A 250 -36.54 -9.88 -19.70
CA ARG A 250 -37.67 -10.54 -19.02
C ARG A 250 -38.74 -11.07 -19.99
N ILE A 251 -39.08 -10.29 -21.01
CA ILE A 251 -40.27 -10.53 -21.85
C ILE A 251 -39.92 -11.23 -23.16
N GLU A 252 -38.76 -10.91 -23.72
CA GLU A 252 -38.43 -11.28 -25.09
C GLU A 252 -37.79 -12.66 -25.13
N GLY A 253 -38.11 -13.38 -26.21
CA GLY A 253 -37.68 -14.76 -26.37
C GLY A 253 -36.16 -14.90 -26.47
N PRO A 254 -35.63 -16.12 -26.20
CA PRO A 254 -34.19 -16.40 -26.24
C PRO A 254 -33.53 -16.15 -27.61
N GLU A 255 -34.30 -15.99 -28.68
CA GLU A 255 -33.88 -15.61 -30.02
C GLU A 255 -33.28 -14.19 -30.11
N CYS A 256 -33.70 -13.29 -29.21
CA CYS A 256 -33.21 -11.91 -29.14
C CYS A 256 -31.97 -11.75 -28.28
N ASP A 257 -31.51 -12.83 -27.63
CA ASP A 257 -30.31 -12.80 -26.80
C ASP A 257 -29.05 -12.62 -27.66
N PRO A 258 -28.08 -11.80 -27.21
CA PRO A 258 -26.74 -11.81 -27.75
C PRO A 258 -26.10 -13.20 -27.75
N ALA A 259 -25.45 -13.54 -28.86
CA ALA A 259 -24.64 -14.74 -29.04
C ALA A 259 -23.16 -14.42 -29.32
N SER A 260 -22.85 -13.18 -29.68
CA SER A 260 -21.49 -12.67 -29.77
C SER A 260 -21.48 -11.15 -29.64
N TRP A 261 -20.52 -10.63 -28.89
CA TRP A 261 -20.37 -9.20 -28.62
C TRP A 261 -18.91 -8.83 -28.37
N ILE A 262 -18.60 -7.56 -28.56
CA ILE A 262 -17.31 -6.95 -28.20
C ILE A 262 -17.55 -5.99 -27.05
N VAL A 263 -16.71 -6.05 -26.02
CA VAL A 263 -16.73 -5.12 -24.89
C VAL A 263 -15.60 -4.12 -25.07
N GLU A 264 -15.91 -2.83 -25.02
CA GLU A 264 -14.93 -1.76 -25.10
C GLU A 264 -15.13 -0.78 -23.95
N GLY A 265 -14.04 -0.24 -23.42
CA GLY A 265 -14.04 0.75 -22.35
C GLY A 265 -13.47 2.08 -22.80
N SER A 266 -13.99 3.15 -22.23
CA SER A 266 -13.54 4.52 -22.49
C SER A 266 -13.54 5.37 -21.22
N VAL A 267 -12.54 6.23 -21.07
CA VAL A 267 -12.48 7.24 -20.00
C VAL A 267 -13.29 8.50 -20.38
N ASP A 268 -13.25 8.87 -21.66
CA ASP A 268 -13.73 10.14 -22.20
C ASP A 268 -15.00 9.99 -23.07
N GLY A 269 -15.42 8.76 -23.37
CA GLY A 269 -16.49 8.44 -24.31
C GLY A 269 -16.09 8.55 -25.78
N VAL A 270 -14.83 8.89 -26.09
CA VAL A 270 -14.32 9.16 -27.44
C VAL A 270 -13.27 8.13 -27.85
N THR A 271 -12.31 7.87 -26.97
CA THR A 271 -11.24 6.90 -27.18
C THR A 271 -11.64 5.58 -26.55
N TRP A 272 -11.70 4.52 -27.35
CA TRP A 272 -12.20 3.22 -26.92
C TRP A 272 -11.09 2.16 -26.96
N HIS A 273 -11.01 1.38 -25.89
CA HIS A 273 -10.08 0.27 -25.74
C HIS A 273 -10.88 -1.03 -25.70
N MET A 274 -10.51 -2.00 -26.53
CA MET A 274 -11.13 -3.33 -26.50
C MET A 274 -10.76 -4.03 -25.20
N ILE A 275 -11.77 -4.33 -24.39
CA ILE A 275 -11.65 -5.06 -23.12
C ILE A 275 -11.74 -6.56 -23.41
N ASP A 276 -12.82 -6.98 -24.05
CA ASP A 276 -13.14 -8.40 -24.25
C ASP A 276 -13.82 -8.63 -25.61
N GLU A 277 -13.69 -9.84 -26.16
CA GLU A 277 -14.36 -10.28 -27.37
C GLU A 277 -14.96 -11.68 -27.16
N CYS A 278 -16.27 -11.72 -27.01
CA CYS A 278 -17.00 -12.95 -26.77
C CYS A 278 -17.56 -13.53 -28.09
N LYS A 279 -17.15 -14.77 -28.42
CA LYS A 279 -17.52 -15.48 -29.65
C LYS A 279 -18.26 -16.76 -29.36
N GLY A 280 -19.59 -16.75 -29.54
CA GLY A 280 -20.40 -17.97 -29.55
C GLY A 280 -20.84 -18.46 -28.17
N GLU A 281 -20.66 -17.66 -27.12
CA GLU A 281 -21.24 -17.96 -25.81
C GLU A 281 -22.76 -17.84 -25.83
N SER A 282 -23.41 -18.77 -25.13
CA SER A 282 -24.86 -18.79 -25.05
C SER A 282 -25.32 -18.30 -23.68
N LEU A 283 -25.99 -17.15 -23.66
CA LEU A 283 -26.69 -16.68 -22.47
C LEU A 283 -27.75 -17.71 -21.99
N PRO A 284 -28.07 -17.75 -20.70
CA PRO A 284 -29.08 -18.66 -20.17
C PRO A 284 -30.42 -18.56 -20.93
N ARG A 285 -31.04 -19.70 -21.24
CA ARG A 285 -32.38 -19.70 -21.88
C ARG A 285 -33.46 -19.23 -20.92
N GLN A 286 -33.29 -19.49 -19.63
CA GLN A 286 -34.15 -18.93 -18.60
C GLN A 286 -34.03 -17.40 -18.62
N ARG A 287 -35.17 -16.72 -18.65
CA ARG A 287 -35.24 -15.26 -18.65
C ARG A 287 -34.85 -14.72 -17.26
N GLU A 288 -34.39 -13.48 -17.19
CA GLU A 288 -33.93 -12.82 -15.94
C GLU A 288 -32.81 -13.58 -15.22
N THR A 289 -32.09 -14.43 -15.95
CA THR A 289 -30.98 -15.20 -15.39
C THR A 289 -29.68 -14.58 -15.86
N ALA A 290 -28.83 -14.23 -14.90
CA ALA A 290 -27.49 -13.72 -15.20
C ALA A 290 -26.63 -14.80 -15.86
N SER A 291 -25.80 -14.40 -16.81
CA SER A 291 -24.76 -15.25 -17.37
C SER A 291 -23.75 -15.68 -16.31
N GLN A 292 -22.88 -16.63 -16.67
CA GLN A 292 -21.63 -16.79 -15.94
C GLN A 292 -20.87 -15.46 -15.92
N GLN A 293 -20.13 -15.23 -14.83
CA GLN A 293 -19.25 -14.08 -14.70
C GLN A 293 -18.07 -14.22 -15.68
N PHE A 294 -17.86 -13.21 -16.52
CA PHE A 294 -16.71 -13.11 -17.40
C PHE A 294 -15.62 -12.31 -16.68
N ASP A 295 -14.63 -12.98 -16.09
CA ASP A 295 -13.70 -12.38 -15.09
C ASP A 295 -12.26 -12.18 -15.56
N ASP A 296 -11.96 -12.51 -16.81
CA ASP A 296 -10.65 -12.32 -17.43
C ASP A 296 -10.72 -11.25 -18.52
N LEU A 297 -11.30 -10.11 -18.17
CA LEU A 297 -11.54 -8.98 -19.07
C LEU A 297 -10.27 -8.29 -19.55
N MET A 298 -9.10 -8.67 -19.03
CA MET A 298 -7.85 -7.99 -19.33
C MET A 298 -6.76 -8.98 -19.73
N HIS A 299 -6.89 -9.51 -20.94
CA HIS A 299 -5.75 -10.06 -21.68
C HIS A 299 -4.75 -8.97 -22.13
N MET A 300 -4.87 -7.74 -21.63
CA MET A 300 -3.97 -6.65 -21.98
C MET A 300 -2.57 -6.91 -21.41
N PRO A 301 -1.52 -6.87 -22.24
CA PRO A 301 -0.13 -6.97 -21.75
C PRO A 301 0.21 -5.89 -20.71
N ASP A 302 -0.51 -4.77 -20.75
CA ASP A 302 -0.33 -3.64 -19.84
C ASP A 302 -0.78 -3.94 -18.40
N ALA A 303 -1.91 -4.64 -18.21
CA ALA A 303 -2.39 -5.03 -16.88
C ALA A 303 -1.42 -6.02 -16.20
N GLN A 304 -0.86 -6.95 -16.98
CA GLN A 304 0.18 -7.85 -16.48
C GLN A 304 1.46 -7.09 -16.11
N ALA A 305 1.82 -6.04 -16.87
CA ALA A 305 2.97 -5.21 -16.56
C ALA A 305 2.75 -4.41 -15.26
N ALA A 306 1.58 -3.77 -15.10
CA ALA A 306 1.22 -3.03 -13.88
C ALA A 306 1.25 -3.94 -12.65
N PHE A 307 0.66 -5.14 -12.74
CA PHE A 307 0.71 -6.13 -11.67
C PHE A 307 2.15 -6.54 -11.32
N ARG A 308 2.99 -6.83 -12.32
CA ARG A 308 4.40 -7.20 -12.10
C ARG A 308 5.19 -6.08 -11.43
N GLN A 309 4.98 -4.84 -11.85
CA GLN A 309 5.64 -3.68 -11.25
C GLN A 309 5.18 -3.48 -9.80
N GLY A 310 3.88 -3.56 -9.53
CA GLY A 310 3.32 -3.53 -8.19
C GLY A 310 3.90 -4.62 -7.29
N PHE A 311 3.89 -5.86 -7.77
CA PHE A 311 4.44 -7.00 -7.06
C PHE A 311 5.94 -6.82 -6.76
N LEU A 312 6.74 -6.39 -7.74
CA LEU A 312 8.17 -6.12 -7.52
C LEU A 312 8.40 -4.99 -6.53
N ALA A 313 7.59 -3.93 -6.59
CA ALA A 313 7.66 -2.81 -5.65
C ALA A 313 7.32 -3.26 -4.23
N GLU A 314 6.28 -4.08 -4.05
CA GLU A 314 5.93 -4.69 -2.75
C GLU A 314 7.05 -5.59 -2.23
N VAL A 315 7.63 -6.45 -3.09
CA VAL A 315 8.75 -7.32 -2.71
C VAL A 315 9.97 -6.50 -2.29
N ALA A 316 10.30 -5.44 -3.03
CA ALA A 316 11.40 -4.55 -2.70
C ALA A 316 11.15 -3.78 -1.40
N ALA A 317 9.94 -3.27 -1.19
CA ALA A 317 9.51 -2.64 0.05
C ALA A 317 9.63 -3.60 1.25
N CYS A 318 9.14 -4.82 1.10
CA CYS A 318 9.22 -5.87 2.12
C CYS A 318 10.67 -6.23 2.45
N ALA A 319 11.54 -6.38 1.44
CA ALA A 319 12.97 -6.63 1.64
C ALA A 319 13.65 -5.46 2.37
N GLY A 320 13.30 -4.22 2.01
CA GLY A 320 13.77 -3.02 2.69
C GLY A 320 13.36 -2.98 4.16
N SER A 321 12.09 -3.25 4.46
CA SER A 321 11.56 -3.33 5.82
C SER A 321 12.21 -4.45 6.64
N PHE A 322 12.49 -5.60 6.03
CA PHE A 322 13.18 -6.70 6.68
C PHE A 322 14.65 -6.35 7.00
N ALA A 323 15.37 -5.75 6.06
CA ALA A 323 16.72 -5.25 6.31
C ALA A 323 16.74 -4.19 7.42
N TRP A 324 15.75 -3.30 7.43
CA TRP A 324 15.59 -2.28 8.46
C TRP A 324 15.31 -2.87 9.84
N LEU A 325 14.52 -3.95 9.93
CA LEU A 325 14.28 -4.68 11.17
C LEU A 325 15.56 -5.34 11.71
N ILE A 326 16.38 -5.93 10.83
CA ILE A 326 17.67 -6.52 11.22
C ILE A 326 18.60 -5.45 11.79
N LEU A 327 18.72 -4.30 11.12
CA LEU A 327 19.52 -3.17 11.61
C LEU A 327 19.00 -2.63 12.96
N GLY A 328 17.68 -2.52 13.12
CA GLY A 328 17.08 -2.15 14.40
C GLY A 328 17.43 -3.11 15.52
N THR A 329 17.38 -4.41 15.22
CA THR A 329 17.71 -5.46 16.19
C THR A 329 19.17 -5.34 16.64
N SER A 330 20.08 -5.07 15.71
CA SER A 330 21.50 -4.86 16.07
C SER A 330 21.69 -3.59 16.89
N TRP A 331 20.99 -2.49 16.59
CA TRP A 331 21.06 -1.25 17.37
C TRP A 331 20.45 -1.35 18.76
N VAL A 332 19.33 -2.06 18.92
CA VAL A 332 18.74 -2.33 20.24
C VAL A 332 19.67 -3.19 21.08
N SER A 333 20.30 -4.20 20.47
CA SER A 333 21.29 -5.08 21.13
C SER A 333 22.58 -4.34 21.50
N ALA A 334 23.05 -3.45 20.63
CA ALA A 334 24.24 -2.61 20.87
C ALA A 334 23.98 -1.42 21.79
N GLY A 335 22.70 -1.12 22.09
CA GLY A 335 22.30 -0.01 22.94
C GLY A 335 22.99 -0.09 24.29
N THR A 336 23.79 0.94 24.60
CA THR A 336 24.55 0.99 25.85
C THR A 336 23.63 1.21 27.05
N GLU A 337 24.08 0.81 28.25
CA GLU A 337 23.40 1.10 29.52
C GLU A 337 22.99 2.58 29.64
N ALA A 338 23.79 3.48 29.06
CA ALA A 338 23.51 4.91 29.02
C ALA A 338 22.18 5.28 28.34
N CYS A 339 21.71 4.53 27.33
CA CYS A 339 20.43 4.85 26.69
C CYS A 339 19.22 4.32 27.47
N VAL A 340 19.41 3.22 28.22
CA VAL A 340 18.41 2.73 29.18
C VAL A 340 18.20 3.76 30.29
N ASP A 341 19.28 4.36 30.79
CA ASP A 341 19.20 5.36 31.86
C ASP A 341 18.68 6.72 31.39
N SER A 342 19.12 7.18 30.21
CA SER A 342 18.78 8.53 29.74
C SER A 342 17.43 8.61 29.01
N ALA A 343 17.01 7.60 28.26
CA ALA A 343 15.69 7.58 27.61
C ALA A 343 15.05 6.18 27.69
N PRO A 344 14.64 5.73 28.90
CA PRO A 344 14.14 4.37 29.11
C PRO A 344 12.94 4.05 28.23
N TYR A 345 12.00 4.97 28.06
CA TYR A 345 10.80 4.76 27.24
C TYR A 345 11.14 4.49 25.77
N LEU A 346 12.11 5.20 25.20
CA LEU A 346 12.55 4.99 23.81
C LEU A 346 13.14 3.58 23.67
N TRP A 347 14.05 3.20 24.57
CA TRP A 347 14.69 1.90 24.52
C TRP A 347 13.71 0.75 24.71
N TYR A 348 12.84 0.80 25.73
CA TYR A 348 11.85 -0.24 26.00
C TYR A 348 10.82 -0.37 24.88
N TRP A 349 10.39 0.74 24.28
CA TRP A 349 9.47 0.68 23.13
C TRP A 349 10.15 0.03 21.92
N CYS A 350 11.40 0.38 21.63
CA CYS A 350 12.15 -0.25 20.56
C CYS A 350 12.35 -1.75 20.80
N TYR A 351 12.75 -2.12 22.02
CA TYR A 351 12.91 -3.52 22.42
C TYR A 351 11.60 -4.30 22.28
N PHE A 352 10.49 -3.73 22.77
CA PHE A 352 9.17 -4.34 22.65
C PHE A 352 8.78 -4.57 21.18
N LEU A 353 8.93 -3.57 20.32
CA LEU A 353 8.63 -3.70 18.89
C LEU A 353 9.47 -4.80 18.23
N VAL A 354 10.78 -4.86 18.50
CA VAL A 354 11.66 -5.90 17.98
C VAL A 354 11.18 -7.29 18.42
N VAL A 355 10.91 -7.49 19.71
CA VAL A 355 10.44 -8.79 20.24
C VAL A 355 9.11 -9.20 19.62
N VAL A 356 8.14 -8.28 19.55
CA VAL A 356 6.82 -8.54 18.96
C VAL A 356 6.92 -8.89 17.49
N LEU A 357 7.70 -8.12 16.70
CA LEU A 357 7.84 -8.35 15.26
C LEU A 357 8.54 -9.68 14.97
N TRP A 358 9.62 -10.03 15.66
CA TRP A 358 10.28 -11.33 15.48
C TRP A 358 9.40 -12.50 15.93
N SER A 359 8.64 -12.34 17.01
CA SER A 359 7.69 -13.36 17.48
C SER A 359 6.57 -13.60 16.46
N PHE A 360 6.02 -12.52 15.90
CA PHE A 360 4.99 -12.60 14.87
C PHE A 360 5.52 -13.23 13.59
N LEU A 361 6.69 -12.77 13.11
CA LEU A 361 7.32 -13.31 11.91
C LEU A 361 7.65 -14.80 12.05
N GLY A 362 8.19 -15.21 13.20
CA GLY A 362 8.45 -16.61 13.52
C GLY A 362 7.17 -17.45 13.50
N THR A 363 6.10 -16.96 14.15
CA THR A 363 4.80 -17.65 14.19
C THR A 363 4.20 -17.82 12.80
N VAL A 364 4.18 -16.77 11.99
CA VAL A 364 3.66 -16.80 10.61
C VAL A 364 4.48 -17.78 9.76
N THR A 365 5.81 -17.73 9.85
CA THR A 365 6.70 -18.59 9.07
C THR A 365 6.49 -20.07 9.42
N ILE A 366 6.43 -20.42 10.71
CA ILE A 366 6.15 -21.79 11.16
C ILE A 366 4.75 -22.23 10.70
N GLY A 367 3.75 -21.35 10.78
CA GLY A 367 2.41 -21.61 10.29
C GLY A 367 2.38 -21.93 8.79
N LEU A 368 3.04 -21.11 7.97
CA LEU A 368 3.13 -21.32 6.52
C LEU A 368 3.85 -22.63 6.17
N ILE A 369 4.96 -22.94 6.84
CA ILE A 369 5.68 -24.21 6.66
C ILE A 369 4.77 -25.38 7.03
N THR A 370 4.07 -25.30 8.17
CA THR A 370 3.16 -26.35 8.64
C THR A 370 2.01 -26.56 7.66
N CYS A 371 1.40 -25.49 7.16
CA CYS A 371 0.35 -25.55 6.14
C CYS A 371 0.87 -26.17 4.83
N ALA A 372 2.06 -25.77 4.37
CA ALA A 372 2.66 -26.34 3.17
C ALA A 372 2.93 -27.84 3.31
N VAL A 373 3.50 -28.27 4.43
CA VAL A 373 3.71 -29.68 4.74
C VAL A 373 2.39 -30.43 4.82
N ALA A 374 1.37 -29.88 5.48
CA ALA A 374 0.05 -30.48 5.55
C ALA A 374 -0.59 -30.63 4.16
N MET A 375 -0.48 -29.63 3.28
CA MET A 375 -0.96 -29.73 1.89
C MET A 375 -0.24 -30.82 1.09
N ILE A 376 1.08 -30.99 1.29
CA ILE A 376 1.85 -32.06 0.64
C ILE A 376 1.45 -33.44 1.17
N LEU A 377 1.28 -33.57 2.50
CA LEU A 377 0.92 -34.84 3.15
C LEU A 377 -0.53 -35.25 2.88
N VAL A 378 -1.45 -34.28 2.83
CA VAL A 378 -2.86 -34.51 2.48
C VAL A 378 -3.03 -34.67 0.96
N GLY A 379 -2.10 -34.11 0.18
CA GLY A 379 -1.66 -34.63 -1.12
C GLY A 379 -2.75 -35.22 -2.00
N GLY A 380 -3.59 -34.34 -2.57
CA GLY A 380 -4.19 -34.47 -3.89
C GLY A 380 -4.64 -35.87 -4.32
N LYS A 381 -5.76 -36.36 -3.78
CA LYS A 381 -6.71 -37.05 -4.66
C LYS A 381 -7.47 -35.98 -5.43
N THR A 382 -6.84 -35.43 -6.47
CA THR A 382 -7.56 -34.70 -7.51
C THR A 382 -8.34 -35.75 -8.32
N THR A 383 -9.56 -36.03 -7.89
CA THR A 383 -10.57 -36.71 -8.73
C THR A 383 -11.18 -35.74 -9.71
#